data_AF-A0A1H7ZC56-F1
#
_entry.id   AF-A0A1H7ZC56-F1
#
_cell.length_a   1.000
_cell.length_b   1.000
_cell.length_c   1.000
_cell.angle_alpha   90.00
_cell.angle_beta   90.00
_cell.angle_gamma   90.00
#
_symmetry.space_group_name_H-M   'P 1'
#
loop_
_entity.id
_entity.type
_entity.pdbx_description
1 polymer ?
#
loop_
_entity_poly.entity_id
_entity_poly.type
_entity_poly.pdbx_seq_one_letter_code
_entity_poly.pdbx_strand_id
1 'polypeptide(L)'
;RQGCTDEDLADIAYTLQVGREAMEVRLACVVSTLEELKAKLAQYLAEAKDIDGLYRGTARRDKDGLATDEERQAMIEECAASGRSHRLVELWTKGMEVDWRQLCREAAPRRISLPSYPFARERYWVPPVRQVPSLQAKDVGKPLHPLLHRNTSKPAERQLPEGLYK
;
A
#
# COMPACT_ATOMS: atom_id res chain seq x y z
N ARG A 1 -5.50 -10.69 -18.45
CA ARG A 1 -4.25 -10.61 -17.67
C ARG A 1 -3.33 -11.64 -18.28
N GLN A 2 -2.26 -11.23 -18.98
CA GLN A 2 -1.27 -12.18 -19.50
C GLN A 2 -0.69 -12.95 -18.31
N GLY A 3 -0.66 -14.28 -18.41
CA GLY A 3 -0.03 -15.11 -17.38
C GLY A 3 1.47 -14.91 -17.46
N CYS A 4 2.12 -14.67 -16.32
CA CYS A 4 3.58 -14.73 -16.25
C CYS A 4 4.03 -16.16 -16.61
N THR A 5 5.14 -16.28 -17.31
CA THR A 5 5.80 -17.54 -17.63
C THR A 5 7.09 -17.68 -16.82
N ASP A 6 7.78 -18.81 -16.92
CA ASP A 6 9.07 -19.02 -16.26
C ASP A 6 10.17 -18.07 -16.77
N GLU A 7 10.04 -17.54 -18.00
CA GLU A 7 10.93 -16.53 -18.57
C GLU A 7 10.86 -15.21 -17.82
N ASP A 8 9.69 -14.87 -17.26
CA ASP A 8 9.49 -13.65 -16.47
C ASP A 8 10.05 -13.78 -15.05
N LEU A 9 10.46 -14.98 -14.60
CA LEU A 9 10.84 -15.21 -13.21
C LEU A 9 12.03 -14.34 -12.77
N ALA A 10 13.01 -14.16 -13.66
CA ALA A 10 14.15 -13.27 -13.42
C ALA A 10 13.72 -11.80 -13.30
N ASP A 11 12.80 -11.36 -14.17
CA ASP A 11 12.26 -10.00 -14.18
C ASP A 11 11.38 -9.74 -12.93
N ILE A 12 10.61 -10.74 -12.48
CA ILE A 12 9.85 -10.71 -11.22
C ILE A 12 10.79 -10.55 -10.03
N ALA A 13 11.79 -11.43 -9.91
CA ALA A 13 12.75 -11.42 -8.82
C ALA A 13 13.47 -10.08 -8.73
N TYR A 14 14.00 -9.60 -9.87
CA TYR A 14 14.68 -8.31 -9.94
C TYR A 14 13.76 -7.15 -9.55
N THR A 15 12.52 -7.12 -10.06
CA THR A 15 11.55 -6.06 -9.73
C THR A 15 11.25 -6.03 -8.22
N LEU A 16 11.11 -7.19 -7.59
CA LEU A 16 10.86 -7.28 -6.14
C LEU A 16 12.10 -6.89 -5.32
N GLN A 17 13.29 -7.24 -5.77
CA GLN A 17 14.55 -6.97 -5.09
C GLN A 17 14.95 -5.48 -5.13
N VAL A 18 14.85 -4.82 -6.29
CA VAL A 18 15.33 -3.43 -6.47
C VAL A 18 14.22 -2.39 -6.55
N GLY A 19 12.98 -2.82 -6.76
CA GLY A 19 11.81 -1.96 -6.98
C GLY A 19 10.85 -1.86 -5.80
N ARG A 20 11.24 -2.36 -4.62
CA ARG A 20 10.48 -2.29 -3.37
C ARG A 20 11.38 -1.83 -2.23
N GLU A 21 10.80 -1.11 -1.29
CA GLU A 21 11.45 -0.78 -0.03
C GLU A 21 11.44 -2.00 0.90
N ALA A 22 12.59 -2.34 1.49
CA ALA A 22 12.72 -3.46 2.41
C ALA A 22 12.22 -3.10 3.81
N MET A 23 10.90 -3.28 4.03
CA MET A 23 10.21 -3.03 5.30
C MET A 23 10.64 -4.02 6.42
N GLU A 24 10.10 -3.82 7.64
CA GLU A 24 10.43 -4.61 8.84
C GLU A 24 10.08 -6.10 8.69
N VAL A 25 8.88 -6.45 8.20
CA VAL A 25 8.50 -7.85 8.00
C VAL A 25 8.93 -8.28 6.61
N ARG A 26 9.88 -9.23 6.55
CA ARG A 26 10.48 -9.70 5.30
C ARG A 26 10.11 -11.16 5.05
N LEU A 27 9.78 -11.45 3.79
CA LEU A 27 9.52 -12.80 3.27
C LEU A 27 10.40 -13.00 2.04
N ALA A 28 11.13 -14.10 1.99
CA ALA A 28 11.92 -14.50 0.84
C ALA A 28 11.63 -15.95 0.45
N CYS A 29 11.73 -16.24 -0.84
CA CYS A 29 11.61 -17.60 -1.36
C CYS A 29 12.72 -17.84 -2.39
N VAL A 30 13.36 -19.00 -2.31
CA VAL A 30 14.25 -19.51 -3.36
C VAL A 30 13.44 -20.48 -4.19
N VAL A 31 13.34 -20.22 -5.50
CA VAL A 31 12.52 -21.00 -6.44
C VAL A 31 13.22 -21.09 -7.78
N SER A 32 12.97 -22.17 -8.52
CA SER A 32 13.48 -22.36 -9.88
C SER A 32 12.38 -22.25 -10.94
N THR A 33 11.10 -22.31 -10.56
CA THR A 33 9.96 -22.21 -11.48
C THR A 33 8.84 -21.33 -10.91
N LEU A 34 7.98 -20.83 -11.79
CA LEU A 34 6.82 -20.04 -11.38
C LEU A 34 5.76 -20.90 -10.68
N GLU A 35 5.66 -22.19 -11.02
CA GLU A 35 4.76 -23.13 -10.35
C GLU A 35 5.18 -23.35 -8.89
N GLU A 36 6.48 -23.53 -8.65
CA GLU A 36 7.05 -23.64 -7.31
C GLU A 36 6.79 -22.36 -6.49
N LEU A 37 6.94 -21.18 -7.10
CA LEU A 37 6.60 -19.90 -6.45
C LEU A 37 5.13 -19.86 -6.01
N LYS A 38 4.20 -20.23 -6.89
CA LYS A 38 2.77 -20.27 -6.58
C LYS A 38 2.48 -21.26 -5.45
N ALA A 39 3.09 -22.44 -5.49
CA ALA A 39 2.91 -23.47 -4.47
C ALA A 39 3.40 -22.98 -3.10
N LYS A 40 4.61 -22.40 -3.01
CA LYS A 40 5.16 -21.88 -1.74
C LYS A 40 4.32 -20.73 -1.17
N LEU A 41 3.86 -19.81 -2.02
CA LEU A 41 2.98 -18.72 -1.59
C LEU A 41 1.61 -19.23 -1.11
N ALA A 42 1.04 -20.25 -1.77
CA ALA A 42 -0.21 -20.87 -1.34
C ALA A 42 -0.05 -21.57 0.01
N GLN A 43 1.06 -22.30 0.21
CA GLN A 43 1.38 -22.93 1.50
C GLN A 43 1.57 -21.89 2.61
N TYR A 44 2.21 -20.76 2.31
CA TYR A 44 2.36 -19.65 3.25
C TYR A 44 1.00 -19.06 3.66
N LEU A 45 0.10 -18.85 2.70
CA LEU A 45 -1.27 -18.38 2.97
C LEU A 45 -2.09 -19.39 3.77
N ALA A 46 -1.80 -20.69 3.63
CA ALA A 46 -2.41 -21.77 4.40
C ALA A 46 -1.77 -21.99 5.78
N GLU A 47 -0.82 -21.14 6.19
CA GLU A 47 -0.10 -21.22 7.46
C GLU A 47 0.63 -22.55 7.67
N ALA A 48 1.06 -23.21 6.58
CA ALA A 48 1.87 -24.42 6.67
C ALA A 48 3.22 -24.11 7.34
N LYS A 49 3.68 -25.03 8.17
CA LYS A 49 4.97 -24.94 8.87
C LYS A 49 6.09 -25.55 8.02
N ASP A 50 7.30 -25.04 8.23
CA ASP A 50 8.55 -25.59 7.67
C ASP A 50 8.53 -25.79 6.14
N ILE A 51 8.13 -24.74 5.41
CA ILE A 51 8.14 -24.73 3.95
C ILE A 51 9.60 -24.57 3.47
N ASP A 52 10.12 -25.58 2.77
CA ASP A 52 11.50 -25.56 2.28
C ASP A 52 11.77 -24.43 1.28
N GLY A 53 12.90 -23.75 1.47
CA GLY A 53 13.28 -22.58 0.69
C GLY A 53 12.39 -21.34 0.88
N LEU A 54 11.51 -21.32 1.89
CA LEU A 54 10.77 -20.14 2.32
C LEU A 54 11.33 -19.60 3.64
N TYR A 55 11.65 -18.31 3.66
CA TYR A 55 12.26 -17.63 4.79
C TYR A 55 11.38 -16.46 5.20
N ARG A 56 11.07 -16.37 6.50
CA ARG A 56 10.34 -15.26 7.09
C ARG A 56 11.13 -14.73 8.27
N GLY A 57 11.25 -13.42 8.35
CA GLY A 57 11.90 -12.76 9.47
C GLY A 57 11.38 -11.35 9.69
N THR A 58 11.72 -10.81 10.84
CA THR A 58 11.52 -9.40 11.16
C THR A 58 12.89 -8.74 11.20
N ALA A 59 13.13 -7.82 10.28
CA ALA A 59 14.25 -6.89 10.27
C ALA A 59 14.08 -5.83 11.37
N ARG A 60 13.98 -6.27 12.62
CA ARG A 60 14.34 -5.40 13.74
C ARG A 60 15.85 -5.31 13.70
N ARG A 61 16.41 -4.11 13.85
CA ARG A 61 17.84 -3.97 14.12
C ARG A 61 18.15 -4.87 15.31
N ASP A 62 18.77 -6.01 15.05
CA ASP A 62 19.48 -6.71 16.08
C ASP A 62 20.51 -5.71 16.58
N LYS A 63 20.26 -5.21 17.79
CA LYS A 63 21.24 -4.49 18.59
C LYS A 63 22.33 -5.45 19.10
N ASP A 64 22.33 -6.71 18.66
CA ASP A 64 23.45 -7.63 18.82
C ASP A 64 24.54 -7.24 17.82
N GLY A 65 25.32 -6.24 18.24
CA GLY A 65 26.54 -5.77 17.59
C GLY A 65 27.65 -6.82 17.63
N LEU A 66 27.49 -7.90 16.89
CA LEU A 66 28.50 -8.96 16.77
C LEU A 66 29.37 -8.84 15.52
N ALA A 67 28.94 -8.05 14.53
CA ALA A 67 29.69 -7.84 13.30
C ALA A 67 29.76 -6.36 12.93
N THR A 68 30.88 -5.93 12.34
CA THR A 68 31.00 -4.62 11.71
C THR A 68 30.24 -4.58 10.39
N ASP A 69 30.05 -3.39 9.81
CA ASP A 69 29.40 -3.27 8.49
C ASP A 69 30.25 -3.93 7.40
N GLU A 70 31.58 -3.88 7.52
CA GLU A 70 32.51 -4.53 6.60
C GLU A 70 32.41 -6.06 6.65
N GLU A 71 32.30 -6.65 7.86
CA GLU A 71 32.16 -8.09 8.03
C GLU A 71 30.81 -8.59 7.48
N ARG A 72 29.74 -7.82 7.69
CA ARG A 72 28.43 -8.09 7.08
C ARG A 72 28.52 -8.07 5.56
N GLN A 73 29.16 -7.05 5.00
CA GLN A 73 29.31 -6.90 3.56
C GLN A 73 30.15 -8.03 2.94
N ALA A 74 31.27 -8.41 3.57
CA ALA A 74 32.09 -9.53 3.12
C ALA A 74 31.30 -10.86 3.14
N MET A 75 30.46 -11.07 4.16
CA MET A 75 29.63 -12.27 4.26
C MET A 75 28.53 -12.31 3.17
N ILE A 76 27.96 -11.16 2.79
CA ILE A 76 27.03 -11.05 1.65
C ILE A 76 27.75 -11.41 0.36
N GLU A 77 28.92 -10.82 0.13
CA GLU A 77 29.71 -11.02 -1.10
C GLU A 77 30.18 -12.47 -1.23
N GLU A 78 30.58 -13.11 -0.14
CA GLU A 78 30.92 -14.53 -0.14
C GLU A 78 29.70 -15.40 -0.46
N CYS A 79 28.54 -15.11 0.15
CA CYS A 79 27.30 -15.85 -0.14
C CYS A 79 26.87 -15.67 -1.59
N ALA A 80 27.05 -14.47 -2.14
CA ALA A 80 26.80 -14.14 -3.54
C ALA A 80 27.71 -14.94 -4.48
N ALA A 81 29.02 -14.91 -4.24
CA ALA A 81 30.03 -15.56 -5.08
C ALA A 81 29.93 -17.10 -5.03
N SER A 82 29.57 -17.65 -3.87
CA SER A 82 29.41 -19.09 -3.67
C SER A 82 28.05 -19.65 -4.15
N GLY A 83 27.17 -18.80 -4.70
CA GLY A 83 25.84 -19.23 -5.15
C GLY A 83 24.92 -19.70 -4.03
N ARG A 84 25.21 -19.35 -2.77
CA ARG A 84 24.44 -19.77 -1.59
C ARG A 84 23.21 -18.90 -1.39
N SER A 85 22.29 -18.92 -2.36
CA SER A 85 21.07 -18.09 -2.36
C SER A 85 20.25 -18.25 -1.07
N HIS A 86 20.14 -19.48 -0.54
CA HIS A 86 19.47 -19.78 0.72
C HIS A 86 20.03 -19.01 1.91
N ARG A 87 21.35 -18.97 2.06
CA ARG A 87 22.00 -18.28 3.16
C ARG A 87 21.86 -16.76 3.03
N LEU A 88 22.00 -16.25 1.81
CA LEU A 88 21.83 -14.82 1.52
C LEU A 88 20.42 -14.33 1.89
N VAL A 89 19.37 -15.05 1.46
CA VAL A 89 17.99 -14.65 1.76
C VAL A 89 17.65 -14.79 3.24
N GLU A 90 18.19 -15.80 3.92
CA GLU A 90 18.02 -15.97 5.37
C GLU A 90 18.53 -14.73 6.11
N LEU A 91 19.73 -14.26 5.78
CA LEU A 91 20.33 -13.10 6.42
C LEU A 91 19.59 -11.80 6.08
N TRP A 92 19.15 -11.64 4.84
CA TRP A 92 18.33 -10.50 4.44
C TRP A 92 17.00 -10.46 5.21
N THR A 93 16.34 -11.61 5.41
CA THR A 93 15.09 -11.66 6.22
C THR A 93 15.32 -11.33 7.70
N LYS A 94 16.54 -11.54 8.20
CA LYS A 94 16.97 -11.13 9.56
C LYS A 94 17.36 -9.65 9.66
N GLY A 95 17.29 -8.89 8.57
CA GLY A 95 17.52 -7.45 8.58
C GLY A 95 18.89 -7.00 8.07
N MET A 96 19.69 -7.90 7.50
CA MET A 96 20.88 -7.49 6.78
C MET A 96 20.50 -6.73 5.50
N GLU A 97 21.18 -5.63 5.23
CA GLU A 97 21.01 -4.83 4.02
C GLU A 97 21.83 -5.46 2.89
N VAL A 98 21.21 -5.66 1.73
CA VAL A 98 21.83 -6.33 0.58
C VAL A 98 21.64 -5.46 -0.66
N ASP A 99 22.75 -5.11 -1.33
CA ASP A 99 22.68 -4.39 -2.60
C ASP A 99 22.44 -5.35 -3.77
N TRP A 100 21.18 -5.67 -4.00
CA TRP A 100 20.74 -6.55 -5.09
C TRP A 100 21.16 -6.09 -6.48
N ARG A 101 21.43 -4.78 -6.69
CA ARG A 101 21.89 -4.28 -7.99
C ARG A 101 23.28 -4.77 -8.33
N GLN A 102 24.13 -5.00 -7.33
CA GLN A 102 25.47 -5.51 -7.55
C GLN A 102 25.48 -7.02 -7.81
N LEU A 103 24.58 -7.75 -7.16
CA LEU A 103 24.37 -9.18 -7.35
C LEU A 103 23.84 -9.53 -8.75
N CYS A 104 22.99 -8.69 -9.33
CA CYS A 104 22.37 -8.92 -10.64
C CYS A 104 23.10 -8.21 -11.80
N ARG A 105 24.44 -8.04 -11.75
CA ARG A 105 25.17 -7.32 -12.81
C ARG A 105 25.27 -8.07 -14.14
N GLU A 106 25.25 -9.40 -14.13
CA GLU A 106 25.55 -10.23 -15.31
C GLU A 106 24.31 -10.54 -16.16
N ALA A 107 23.16 -10.73 -15.53
CA ALA A 107 21.88 -10.77 -16.21
C ALA A 107 21.33 -9.34 -16.25
N ALA A 108 20.74 -8.91 -17.37
CA ALA A 108 20.05 -7.63 -17.47
C ALA A 108 18.52 -7.82 -17.40
N PRO A 109 17.96 -8.33 -16.28
CA PRO A 109 16.53 -8.44 -16.13
C PRO A 109 15.89 -7.06 -16.14
N ARG A 110 14.69 -6.98 -16.70
CA ARG A 110 13.91 -5.75 -16.84
C ARG A 110 12.95 -5.63 -15.67
N ARG A 111 12.63 -4.39 -15.31
CA ARG A 111 11.56 -4.14 -14.32
C ARG A 111 10.21 -4.30 -15.00
N ILE A 112 9.33 -5.07 -14.40
CA ILE A 112 7.97 -5.33 -14.88
C ILE A 112 6.92 -4.77 -13.92
N SER A 113 5.68 -4.67 -14.39
CA SER A 113 4.57 -4.25 -13.54
C SER A 113 4.16 -5.38 -12.59
N LEU A 114 4.27 -5.13 -11.28
CA LEU A 114 3.82 -6.03 -10.22
C LEU A 114 2.85 -5.29 -9.28
N PRO A 115 1.96 -6.00 -8.57
CA PRO A 115 1.04 -5.39 -7.62
C PRO A 115 1.74 -4.40 -6.67
N SER A 116 1.10 -3.24 -6.46
CA SER A 116 1.57 -2.24 -5.51
C SER A 116 1.33 -2.69 -4.07
N TYR A 117 2.02 -2.05 -3.13
CA TYR A 117 1.82 -2.29 -1.70
C TYR A 117 0.32 -2.12 -1.32
N PRO A 118 -0.29 -3.10 -0.64
CA PRO A 118 -1.69 -3.02 -0.25
C PRO A 118 -1.82 -2.16 1.02
N PHE A 119 -1.98 -0.84 0.86
CA PHE A 119 -2.20 0.05 1.99
C PHE A 119 -3.43 -0.35 2.82
N ALA A 120 -3.30 -0.22 4.14
CA ALA A 120 -4.41 -0.41 5.06
C ALA A 120 -5.55 0.55 4.71
N ARG A 121 -6.77 0.01 4.63
CA ARG A 121 -7.96 0.78 4.26
C ARG A 121 -8.61 1.42 5.48
N GLU A 122 -7.90 2.35 6.07
CA GLU A 122 -8.34 3.10 7.24
C GLU A 122 -9.02 4.40 6.83
N ARG A 123 -10.18 4.67 7.45
CA ARG A 123 -10.95 5.88 7.15
C ARG A 123 -10.44 7.03 8.01
N TYR A 124 -9.63 7.89 7.43
CA TYR A 124 -9.25 9.18 8.00
C TYR A 124 -10.12 10.28 7.39
N TRP A 125 -11.17 10.69 8.10
CA TRP A 125 -12.06 11.78 7.68
C TRP A 125 -12.11 12.83 8.78
N VAL A 126 -12.30 14.09 8.38
CA VAL A 126 -12.56 15.16 9.35
C VAL A 126 -13.75 14.75 10.22
N PRO A 127 -13.63 14.79 11.55
CA PRO A 127 -14.78 14.54 12.40
C PRO A 127 -15.86 15.56 12.00
N PRO A 128 -17.15 15.19 12.04
CA PRO A 128 -18.22 16.15 11.79
C PRO A 128 -17.97 17.34 12.71
N VAL A 129 -17.75 18.51 12.11
CA VAL A 129 -17.61 19.74 12.86
C VAL A 129 -18.90 19.86 13.63
N ARG A 130 -18.81 19.80 14.97
CA ARG A 130 -19.94 20.11 15.83
C ARG A 130 -20.38 21.48 15.35
N GLN A 131 -21.57 21.57 14.76
CA GLN A 131 -22.12 22.85 14.37
C GLN A 131 -22.15 23.66 15.66
N VAL A 132 -21.16 24.54 15.85
CA VAL A 132 -21.34 25.71 16.69
C VAL A 132 -22.64 26.29 16.14
N PRO A 133 -23.68 26.48 16.96
CA PRO A 133 -24.93 27.02 16.47
C PRO A 133 -24.55 28.31 15.75
N SER A 134 -24.56 28.25 14.42
CA SER A 134 -24.33 29.38 13.57
C SER A 134 -25.50 30.26 13.86
N LEU A 135 -25.37 31.19 14.83
CA LEU A 135 -26.43 31.93 15.51
C LEU A 135 -27.76 31.58 14.87
N GLN A 136 -28.34 30.44 15.28
CA GLN A 136 -29.66 30.08 14.79
C GLN A 136 -30.49 31.15 15.43
N ALA A 137 -30.72 32.20 14.66
CA ALA A 137 -31.72 33.18 14.94
C ALA A 137 -32.95 32.33 15.17
N LYS A 138 -33.36 32.29 16.43
CA LYS A 138 -34.68 31.85 16.82
C LYS A 138 -35.61 32.40 15.77
N ASP A 139 -36.37 31.51 15.16
CA ASP A 139 -37.55 31.93 14.42
C ASP A 139 -38.51 32.56 15.44
N VAL A 140 -38.27 33.84 15.71
CA VAL A 140 -39.23 34.79 16.25
C VAL A 140 -39.30 35.82 15.15
N GLY A 141 -40.21 35.63 14.19
CA GLY A 141 -40.53 36.62 13.17
C GLY A 141 -39.33 37.45 12.75
N LYS A 142 -38.32 36.79 12.17
CA LYS A 142 -37.00 37.38 11.96
C LYS A 142 -37.16 38.60 11.02
N PRO A 143 -36.77 39.81 11.45
CA PRO A 143 -36.81 40.96 10.57
C PRO A 143 -35.90 40.69 9.37
N LEU A 144 -36.44 40.88 8.16
CA LEU A 144 -35.74 40.65 6.89
C LEU A 144 -34.41 41.40 6.83
N HIS A 145 -34.32 42.54 7.52
CA HIS A 145 -33.12 43.34 7.71
C HIS A 145 -33.27 44.13 9.02
N PRO A 146 -32.18 44.61 9.66
CA PRO A 146 -32.24 45.53 10.80
C PRO A 146 -33.12 46.77 10.61
N LEU A 147 -33.48 47.11 9.36
CA LEU A 147 -34.39 48.20 9.01
C LEU A 147 -35.66 47.74 8.25
N LEU A 148 -35.85 46.43 8.06
CA LEU A 148 -37.01 45.86 7.36
C LEU A 148 -37.61 44.74 8.20
N HIS A 149 -38.74 45.04 8.82
CA HIS A 149 -39.35 44.13 9.79
C HIS A 149 -40.29 43.10 9.17
N ARG A 150 -41.04 43.43 8.10
CA ARG A 150 -41.96 42.49 7.42
C ARG A 150 -42.35 42.97 6.01
N ASN A 151 -42.58 42.02 5.10
CA ASN A 151 -43.15 42.29 3.78
C ASN A 151 -44.69 42.37 3.88
N THR A 152 -45.27 43.49 3.41
CA THR A 152 -46.71 43.78 3.47
C THR A 152 -47.38 43.80 2.10
N SER A 153 -46.75 43.26 1.06
CA SER A 153 -47.34 43.19 -0.27
C SER A 153 -48.63 42.36 -0.27
N LYS A 154 -49.74 42.96 -0.68
CA LYS A 154 -50.98 42.24 -1.00
C LYS A 154 -50.83 41.62 -2.39
N PRO A 155 -51.26 40.37 -2.63
CA PRO A 155 -51.31 39.84 -3.98
C PRO A 155 -52.27 40.69 -4.82
N ALA A 156 -51.80 41.16 -5.98
CA ALA A 156 -52.65 41.86 -6.92
C ALA A 156 -53.76 40.90 -7.38
N GLU A 157 -54.99 41.25 -7.06
CA GLU A 157 -56.20 40.55 -7.52
C GLU A 157 -56.25 40.64 -9.05
N ARG A 158 -55.74 39.60 -9.72
CA ARG A 158 -55.95 39.42 -11.15
C ARG A 158 -57.41 39.00 -11.33
N GLN A 159 -58.25 39.98 -11.61
CA GLN A 159 -59.60 39.76 -12.06
C GLN A 159 -59.54 39.08 -13.43
N LEU A 160 -59.61 37.74 -13.42
CA LEU A 160 -59.91 36.98 -14.63
C LEU A 160 -61.40 37.19 -14.90
N PRO A 161 -61.81 37.63 -16.10
CA PRO A 161 -63.22 37.72 -16.43
C PRO A 161 -63.81 36.29 -16.46
N GLU A 162 -64.62 35.94 -15.46
CA GLU A 162 -65.52 34.80 -15.54
C GLU A 162 -66.65 35.15 -16.50
N GLY A 163 -66.71 34.46 -17.64
CA GLY A 163 -67.86 34.53 -18.53
C GLY A 163 -67.56 34.10 -19.95
N LEU A 164 -67.57 32.79 -20.19
CA LEU A 164 -68.24 32.12 -21.32
C LEU A 164 -67.84 30.64 -21.38
N TYR A 165 -68.48 29.85 -20.53
CA TYR A 165 -68.85 28.48 -20.87
C TYR A 165 -70.29 28.26 -20.42
N LYS A 166 -71.23 28.74 -21.24
CA LYS A 166 -72.43 28.02 -21.71
C LYS A 166 -72.89 28.68 -23.00
#